data_AF-A0A7W1DUM3-F1
#
_entry.id   AF-A0A7W1DUM3-F1
#
_cell.length_a   1.000
_cell.length_b   1.000
_cell.length_c   1.000
_cell.angle_alpha   90.00
_cell.angle_beta   90.00
_cell.angle_gamma   90.00
#
_symmetry.space_group_name_H-M   'P 1'
#
loop_
_entity.id
_entity.type
_entity.pdbx_description
1 polymer ?
#
loop_
_entity_poly.entity_id
_entity_poly.type
_entity_poly.pdbx_seq_one_letter_code
_entity_poly.pdbx_strand_id
1 'polypeptide(L)' 'MEKDLLGHSLTEAEVELARIYRELKTLASREDLPPCAERNVKKALACMWQVVNDLDLEFEQLYALGV' A
#
# COMPACT_ATOMS: atom_id res chain seq x y z
N MET A 1 0.18 -19.92 -2.40
CA MET A 1 0.08 -18.88 -3.44
C MET A 1 -0.83 -17.80 -2.92
N GLU A 2 -0.36 -16.57 -2.97
CA GLU A 2 -1.15 -15.39 -2.60
C GLU A 2 -2.25 -15.20 -3.64
N LYS A 3 -3.40 -14.71 -3.18
CA LYS A 3 -4.59 -14.55 -4.01
C LYS A 3 -5.13 -13.14 -3.88
N ASP A 4 -5.76 -12.65 -4.95
CA ASP A 4 -6.56 -11.43 -4.92
C ASP A 4 -7.84 -11.65 -4.07
N LEU A 5 -8.60 -10.58 -3.89
CA LEU A 5 -9.87 -10.60 -3.15
C LEU A 5 -10.96 -11.43 -3.86
N LEU A 6 -10.76 -11.79 -5.13
CA LEU A 6 -11.66 -12.62 -5.94
C LEU A 6 -11.25 -14.10 -5.93
N GLY A 7 -10.11 -14.44 -5.33
CA GLY A 7 -9.60 -15.80 -5.20
C GLY A 7 -8.74 -16.28 -6.37
N HIS A 8 -8.38 -15.40 -7.30
CA HIS A 8 -7.39 -15.68 -8.36
C HIS A 8 -5.99 -15.65 -7.79
N SER A 9 -5.08 -16.36 -8.45
CA SER A 9 -3.68 -16.36 -8.05
C SER A 9 -3.00 -15.09 -8.51
N LEU A 10 -2.25 -14.45 -7.63
CA LEU A 10 -1.46 -13.29 -7.99
C LEU A 10 -0.30 -13.67 -8.92
N THR A 11 -0.05 -12.82 -9.89
CA THR A 11 1.19 -12.76 -10.67
C THR A 11 2.36 -12.28 -9.81
N GLU A 12 3.59 -12.52 -10.27
CA GLU A 12 4.79 -12.03 -9.57
C GLU A 12 4.80 -10.50 -9.41
N ALA A 13 4.29 -9.78 -10.42
CA ALA A 13 4.19 -8.32 -10.38
C ALA A 13 3.16 -7.85 -9.32
N GLU A 14 1.99 -8.49 -9.24
CA GLU A 14 0.97 -8.16 -8.25
C GLU A 14 1.46 -8.43 -6.81
N VAL A 15 2.19 -9.52 -6.60
CA VAL A 15 2.86 -9.80 -5.32
C VAL A 15 3.83 -8.68 -4.96
N GLU A 16 4.62 -8.20 -5.92
CA GLU A 16 5.56 -7.10 -5.67
C GLU A 16 4.87 -5.77 -5.37
N LEU A 17 3.79 -5.44 -6.09
CA LEU A 17 2.98 -4.24 -5.84
C LEU A 17 2.35 -4.27 -4.44
N ALA A 18 1.75 -5.40 -4.05
CA ALA A 18 1.18 -5.60 -2.72
C ALA A 18 2.26 -5.47 -1.62
N ARG A 19 3.45 -6.02 -1.84
CA ARG A 19 4.59 -5.88 -0.93
C ARG A 19 4.98 -4.41 -0.74
N ILE A 20 5.18 -3.66 -1.82
CA ILE A 20 5.56 -2.24 -1.76
C ILE A 20 4.49 -1.42 -1.02
N TYR A 21 3.21 -1.69 -1.29
CA TYR A 21 2.10 -1.05 -0.58
C TYR A 21 2.17 -1.28 0.94
N ARG A 22 2.36 -2.53 1.38
CA ARG A 22 2.47 -2.90 2.81
C ARG A 22 3.69 -2.26 3.48
N GLU A 23 4.81 -2.21 2.79
CA GLU A 23 6.04 -1.56 3.29
C GLU A 23 5.84 -0.05 3.44
N LEU A 24 5.21 0.61 2.47
CA LEU A 24 4.86 2.03 2.56
C LEU A 24 3.86 2.29 3.69
N LYS A 25 2.88 1.40 3.89
CA LYS A 25 1.91 1.49 5.00
C LYS A 25 2.61 1.42 6.36
N THR A 26 3.55 0.49 6.51
CA THR A 26 4.41 0.35 7.70
C THR A 26 5.30 1.58 7.91
N LEU A 27 5.84 2.15 6.84
CA LEU A 27 6.65 3.35 6.91
C LEU A 27 5.82 4.59 7.28
N ALA A 28 4.59 4.68 6.75
CA ALA A 28 3.67 5.78 7.02
C ALA A 28 3.15 5.80 8.46
N SER A 29 3.19 4.67 9.18
CA SER A 29 2.82 4.60 10.60
C SER A 29 3.96 4.98 11.56
N ARG A 30 5.14 5.34 11.05
CA ARG A 30 6.25 5.81 11.89
C ARG A 30 6.08 7.26 12.26
N GLU A 31 6.37 7.58 13.52
CA GLU A 31 6.30 8.95 14.06
C GLU A 31 7.66 9.66 14.07
N ASP A 32 8.75 8.97 13.68
CA ASP A 32 10.13 9.46 13.75
C ASP A 32 10.72 9.85 12.38
N LEU A 33 9.89 9.94 11.33
CA LEU A 33 10.34 10.38 10.02
C LEU A 33 10.57 11.90 9.99
N PRO A 34 11.61 12.38 9.29
CA PRO A 34 11.72 13.79 8.96
C PRO A 34 10.46 14.28 8.22
N PRO A 35 9.99 15.53 8.40
CA PRO A 35 8.72 16.00 7.84
C PRO A 35 8.60 15.83 6.31
N CYS A 36 9.71 16.00 5.58
CA CYS A 36 9.71 15.80 4.13
C CYS A 36 9.52 14.33 3.76
N ALA A 37 10.09 13.40 4.51
CA ALA A 37 9.96 11.97 4.28
C ALA A 37 8.53 11.52 4.59
N GLU A 38 8.00 11.90 5.76
CA GLU A 38 6.63 11.56 6.18
C GLU A 38 5.59 11.95 5.10
N ARG A 39 5.64 13.21 4.63
CA ARG A 39 4.70 13.70 3.61
C ARG A 39 4.81 12.93 2.29
N ASN A 40 6.01 12.58 1.86
CA ASN A 40 6.22 11.88 0.58
C ASN A 40 5.90 10.39 0.68
N VAL A 41 6.15 9.75 1.82
CA VAL A 41 5.72 8.37 2.09
C VAL A 41 4.19 8.28 2.03
N LYS A 42 3.47 9.19 2.67
CA LYS A 42 2.00 9.24 2.61
C LYS A 42 1.47 9.45 1.18
N LYS A 43 2.13 10.29 0.38
CA LYS A 43 1.78 10.45 -1.05
C LYS A 43 2.02 9.18 -1.87
N ALA A 44 3.17 8.53 -1.68
CA ALA A 44 3.49 7.28 -2.36
C ALA A 44 2.51 6.18 -1.96
N LEU A 45 2.14 6.10 -0.68
CA LEU A 45 1.13 5.19 -0.17
C LEU A 45 -0.23 5.45 -0.82
N ALA A 46 -0.64 6.71 -0.97
CA ALA A 46 -1.89 7.06 -1.66
C ALA A 46 -1.92 6.55 -3.11
N CYS A 47 -0.82 6.74 -3.86
CA CYS A 47 -0.71 6.22 -5.23
C CYS A 47 -0.78 4.68 -5.26
N MET A 48 -0.09 4.00 -4.33
CA MET A 48 -0.10 2.54 -4.27
C MET A 48 -1.45 1.99 -3.79
N TRP A 49 -2.16 2.70 -2.93
CA TRP A 49 -3.52 2.37 -2.54
C TRP A 49 -4.44 2.26 -3.76
N GLN A 50 -4.34 3.21 -4.70
CA GLN A 50 -5.13 3.15 -5.94
C GLN A 50 -4.82 1.88 -6.74
N VAL A 51 -3.54 1.50 -6.84
CA VAL A 51 -3.11 0.29 -7.56
C VAL A 51 -3.67 -0.97 -6.93
N VAL A 52 -3.53 -1.14 -5.61
CA VAL A 52 -3.99 -2.37 -4.94
C VAL A 52 -5.51 -2.49 -4.88
N ASN A 53 -6.24 -1.37 -4.93
CA ASN A 53 -7.71 -1.38 -5.01
C ASN A 53 -8.19 -1.71 -6.43
N ASP A 54 -7.59 -1.09 -7.47
CA ASP A 54 -8.01 -1.30 -8.86
C ASP A 54 -7.70 -2.72 -9.37
N LEU A 55 -6.68 -3.36 -8.80
CA LEU A 55 -6.30 -4.74 -9.09
C LEU A 55 -6.89 -5.75 -8.10
N ASP A 56 -7.83 -5.35 -7.23
CA ASP A 56 -8.45 -6.22 -6.23
C ASP A 56 -7.45 -6.96 -5.31
N LEU A 57 -6.27 -6.39 -5.07
CA LEU A 57 -5.22 -7.03 -4.25
C LEU A 57 -5.50 -6.88 -2.75
N GLU A 58 -5.81 -5.66 -2.32
CA GLU A 58 -6.15 -5.33 -0.93
C GLU A 58 -7.13 -4.15 -0.89
N PHE A 59 -8.08 -4.21 0.04
CA PHE A 59 -9.08 -3.18 0.24
C PHE A 59 -9.11 -2.72 1.70
N GLU A 60 -8.75 -1.46 1.96
CA GLU A 60 -8.85 -0.82 3.27
C GLU A 60 -8.96 0.71 3.15
N GLN A 61 -9.37 1.37 4.23
CA GLN A 61 -9.39 2.83 4.33
C GLN A 61 -8.15 3.33 5.06
N LEU A 62 -7.47 4.35 4.53
CA LEU A 62 -6.20 4.84 5.06
C LEU A 62 -6.30 6.08 5.96
N TYR A 63 -7.52 6.48 6.35
CA TYR A 63 -7.75 7.71 7.11
C TYR A 63 -6.95 7.81 8.42
N ALA A 64 -6.71 6.67 9.08
CA ALA A 64 -5.90 6.62 10.30
C ALA A 64 -4.42 7.02 10.08
N LEU A 65 -3.93 6.91 8.85
CA LEU A 65 -2.57 7.29 8.45
C LEU A 65 -2.51 8.72 7.89
N GLY A 66 -3.65 9.43 7.81
CA GLY A 66 -3.72 10.76 7.20
C GLY A 66 -3.47 10.76 5.69
N VAL A 67 -3.89 9.67 5.03
CA VAL A 67 -3.91 9.49 3.57
C VAL A 67 -5.35 9.54 3.07
#